data_AF-A0A377XLS0-F1
#
_entry.id   AF-A0A377XLS0-F1
#
_cell.length_a   1.000
_cell.length_b   1.000
_cell.length_c   1.000
_cell.angle_alpha   90.00
_cell.angle_beta   90.00
_cell.angle_gamma   90.00
#
_symmetry.space_group_name_H-M   'P 1'
#
loop_
_entity.id
_entity.type
_entity.pdbx_description
1 polymer ?
#
loop_
_entity_poly.entity_id
_entity_poly.type
_entity_poly.pdbx_seq_one_letter_code
_entity_poly.pdbx_strand_id
1 'polypeptide(L)'
;MVQKGIAGTYCKTPFADSYAFISNPATGAPSVYIIGSGQVSPIASASIEKILRSYTADELADGVMESLRFDAHELLIIHLPRHVLVYDASSSANGPQWCVLKTGLYDDVYRAIDFIYEGNQITCGDKLESVTGKLQFDISSQYDKQQEHLLFTPLFKADNARVFDLEVESSTGVAQYADRLFLSATTDGINYGREQMIDANEPFVYDKRVLWRRIGRVRKNIGFKVRVITRSPVTLSDCSVRIE
;
A
#
# COMPACT_ATOMS: atom_id res chain seq x y z
N MET A 1 13.20 -18.84 -24.93
CA MET A 1 11.73 -18.97 -25.07
C MET A 1 11.14 -18.84 -23.67
N VAL A 2 10.20 -17.92 -23.47
CA VAL A 2 9.54 -17.71 -22.18
C VAL A 2 8.45 -18.76 -22.00
N GLN A 3 8.59 -19.64 -21.01
CA GLN A 3 7.67 -20.76 -20.72
C GLN A 3 6.72 -20.41 -19.56
N LYS A 4 6.04 -19.26 -19.66
CA LYS A 4 5.06 -18.80 -18.66
C LYS A 4 3.78 -18.34 -19.36
N GLY A 5 2.65 -18.94 -19.00
CA GLY A 5 1.33 -18.51 -19.47
C GLY A 5 0.79 -17.36 -18.64
N ILE A 6 -0.09 -16.56 -19.23
CA ILE A 6 -0.83 -15.49 -18.54
C ILE A 6 -2.06 -16.06 -17.83
N ALA A 7 -2.43 -15.51 -16.69
CA ALA A 7 -3.58 -15.98 -15.90
C ALA A 7 -4.93 -15.76 -16.62
N GLY A 8 -5.07 -14.65 -17.34
CA GLY A 8 -6.28 -14.26 -18.06
C GLY A 8 -5.98 -13.26 -19.17
N THR A 9 -6.99 -12.92 -19.96
CA THR A 9 -6.86 -12.06 -21.16
C THR A 9 -6.35 -10.65 -20.82
N TYR A 10 -6.83 -10.09 -19.70
CA TYR A 10 -6.48 -8.75 -19.21
C TYR A 10 -5.45 -8.75 -18.07
N CYS A 11 -4.91 -9.92 -17.72
CA CYS A 11 -3.83 -10.06 -16.73
C CYS A 11 -2.45 -9.76 -17.32
N LYS A 12 -2.37 -8.73 -18.15
CA LYS A 12 -1.14 -8.19 -18.76
C LYS A 12 -1.32 -6.72 -19.11
N THR A 13 -0.25 -5.95 -19.03
CA THR A 13 -0.23 -4.54 -19.46
C THR A 13 1.17 -4.15 -19.92
N PRO A 14 1.32 -3.22 -20.88
CA PRO A 14 2.59 -2.53 -21.08
C PRO A 14 3.09 -1.92 -19.77
N PHE A 15 4.37 -2.06 -19.47
CA PHE A 15 5.00 -1.54 -18.25
C PHE A 15 6.52 -1.49 -18.40
N ALA A 16 7.17 -0.41 -17.97
CA ALA A 16 8.64 -0.24 -18.00
C ALA A 16 9.27 -0.62 -19.36
N ASP A 17 8.74 -0.04 -20.46
CA ASP A 17 9.13 -0.31 -21.85
C ASP A 17 9.05 -1.79 -22.29
N SER A 18 8.28 -2.58 -21.56
CA SER A 18 8.00 -3.98 -21.87
C SER A 18 6.57 -4.35 -21.45
N TYR A 19 6.34 -5.56 -20.93
CA TYR A 19 5.04 -6.02 -20.45
C TYR A 19 5.17 -6.67 -19.07
N ALA A 20 4.26 -6.30 -18.18
CA ALA A 20 4.01 -7.01 -16.93
C ALA A 20 2.82 -7.97 -17.09
N PHE A 21 2.84 -9.11 -16.42
CA PHE A 21 1.74 -10.07 -16.43
C PHE A 21 1.68 -10.92 -15.14
N ILE A 22 0.49 -11.43 -14.83
CA ILE A 22 0.30 -12.45 -13.79
C ILE A 22 0.43 -13.82 -14.45
N SER A 23 1.25 -14.70 -13.88
CA SER A 23 1.40 -16.05 -14.41
C SER A 23 0.22 -16.95 -14.07
N ASN A 24 -0.16 -17.83 -14.99
CA ASN A 24 -1.08 -18.92 -14.73
C ASN A 24 -0.46 -19.98 -13.79
N PRO A 25 -1.22 -20.54 -12.82
CA PRO A 25 -0.76 -21.61 -11.92
C PRO A 25 -0.32 -22.92 -12.60
N ALA A 26 -0.52 -23.10 -13.91
CA ALA A 26 -0.19 -24.33 -14.64
C ALA A 26 1.28 -24.81 -14.53
N THR A 27 2.23 -23.91 -14.19
CA THR A 27 3.67 -24.25 -14.07
C THR A 27 4.25 -24.03 -12.67
N GLY A 28 3.41 -23.71 -11.67
CA GLY A 28 3.85 -23.37 -10.31
C GLY A 28 2.89 -22.40 -9.60
N ALA A 29 3.27 -21.91 -8.40
CA ALA A 29 2.47 -20.90 -7.72
C ALA A 29 2.37 -19.61 -8.56
N PRO A 30 1.20 -18.95 -8.60
CA PRO A 30 1.02 -17.70 -9.36
C PRO A 30 1.89 -16.59 -8.78
N SER A 31 2.52 -15.82 -9.65
CA SER A 31 3.37 -14.67 -9.31
C SER A 31 3.26 -13.60 -10.40
N VAL A 32 3.83 -12.41 -10.14
CA VAL A 32 3.84 -11.29 -11.09
C VAL A 32 5.22 -11.16 -11.70
N TYR A 33 5.26 -11.03 -13.01
CA TYR A 33 6.48 -11.00 -13.79
C TYR A 33 6.52 -9.83 -14.75
N ILE A 34 7.73 -9.34 -15.03
CA ILE A 34 8.02 -8.47 -16.17
C ILE A 34 8.78 -9.29 -17.20
N ILE A 35 8.34 -9.24 -18.46
CA ILE A 35 9.07 -9.85 -19.57
C ILE A 35 10.18 -8.90 -20.04
N GLY A 36 11.34 -9.42 -20.39
CA GLY A 36 12.40 -8.68 -21.08
C GLY A 36 12.77 -9.36 -22.39
N SER A 37 13.89 -8.96 -23.01
CA SER A 37 14.39 -9.60 -24.24
C SER A 37 14.83 -11.05 -23.99
N GLY A 38 13.88 -11.97 -24.04
CA GLY A 38 14.09 -13.42 -23.89
C GLY A 38 14.19 -13.92 -22.44
N GLN A 39 14.00 -13.05 -21.45
CA GLN A 39 14.05 -13.37 -20.01
C GLN A 39 12.75 -12.93 -19.32
N VAL A 40 12.49 -13.51 -18.14
CA VAL A 40 11.37 -13.14 -17.27
C VAL A 40 11.92 -12.84 -15.89
N SER A 41 11.57 -11.69 -15.33
CA SER A 41 11.97 -11.29 -13.98
C SER A 41 10.77 -11.29 -13.04
N PRO A 42 10.82 -12.00 -11.89
CA PRO A 42 9.78 -11.91 -10.87
C PRO A 42 9.85 -10.55 -10.16
N ILE A 43 8.71 -9.91 -9.97
CA ILE A 43 8.59 -8.64 -9.23
C ILE A 43 7.71 -8.76 -7.98
N ALA A 44 6.95 -9.84 -7.82
CA ALA A 44 6.13 -10.05 -6.64
C ALA A 44 6.99 -10.32 -5.40
N SER A 45 6.62 -9.70 -4.27
CA SER A 45 7.17 -10.08 -2.97
C SER A 45 6.50 -11.35 -2.44
N ALA A 46 7.11 -12.01 -1.45
CA ALA A 46 6.53 -13.21 -0.83
C ALA A 46 5.11 -12.98 -0.24
N SER A 47 4.81 -11.76 0.22
CA SER A 47 3.47 -11.40 0.70
C SER A 47 2.46 -11.33 -0.45
N ILE A 48 2.86 -10.77 -1.58
CA ILE A 48 2.02 -10.72 -2.79
C ILE A 48 1.79 -12.12 -3.34
N GLU A 49 2.81 -12.99 -3.38
CA GLU A 49 2.63 -14.38 -3.80
C GLU A 49 1.68 -15.16 -2.89
N LYS A 50 1.67 -14.89 -1.58
CA LYS A 50 0.69 -15.47 -0.66
C LYS A 50 -0.74 -15.00 -0.98
N ILE A 51 -0.92 -13.72 -1.29
CA ILE A 51 -2.21 -13.17 -1.72
C ILE A 51 -2.65 -13.86 -3.02
N LEU A 52 -1.80 -13.90 -4.05
CA LEU A 52 -2.11 -14.52 -5.34
C LEU A 52 -2.45 -16.01 -5.20
N ARG A 53 -1.74 -16.74 -4.33
CA ARG A 53 -2.02 -18.16 -4.05
C ARG A 53 -3.37 -18.39 -3.38
N SER A 54 -3.95 -17.37 -2.74
CA SER A 54 -5.27 -17.48 -2.13
C SER A 54 -6.41 -17.46 -3.14
N TYR A 55 -6.14 -17.13 -4.40
CA TYR A 55 -7.13 -17.11 -5.49
C TYR A 55 -7.14 -18.41 -6.27
N THR A 56 -8.32 -18.76 -6.80
CA THR A 56 -8.44 -19.85 -7.78
C THR A 56 -7.94 -19.40 -9.16
N ALA A 57 -7.73 -20.35 -10.07
CA ALA A 57 -7.33 -20.02 -11.44
C ALA A 57 -8.39 -19.17 -12.16
N ASP A 58 -9.68 -19.47 -11.93
CA ASP A 58 -10.80 -18.73 -12.53
C ASP A 58 -10.87 -17.31 -11.97
N GLU A 59 -10.73 -17.13 -10.65
CA GLU A 59 -10.71 -15.79 -10.05
C GLU A 59 -9.51 -14.95 -10.51
N LEU A 60 -8.35 -15.57 -10.76
CA LEU A 60 -7.17 -14.88 -11.30
C LEU A 60 -7.34 -14.52 -12.78
N ALA A 61 -8.15 -15.27 -13.52
CA ALA A 61 -8.40 -15.01 -14.94
C ALA A 61 -9.25 -13.76 -15.17
N ASP A 62 -10.09 -13.40 -14.18
CA ASP A 62 -10.90 -12.16 -14.17
C ASP A 62 -10.08 -10.90 -13.79
N GLY A 63 -8.80 -11.06 -13.50
CA GLY A 63 -7.92 -9.95 -13.16
C GLY A 63 -7.72 -8.96 -14.31
N VAL A 64 -7.59 -7.68 -13.96
CA VAL A 64 -7.26 -6.61 -14.90
C VAL A 64 -5.96 -5.94 -14.46
N MET A 65 -5.03 -5.74 -15.39
CA MET A 65 -3.79 -5.02 -15.13
C MET A 65 -3.77 -3.70 -15.89
N GLU A 66 -3.33 -2.65 -15.20
CA GLU A 66 -3.20 -1.31 -15.73
C GLU A 66 -1.84 -0.73 -15.33
N SER A 67 -1.38 0.24 -16.10
CA SER A 67 -0.17 1.00 -15.80
C SER A 67 -0.52 2.47 -15.72
N LEU A 68 0.01 3.17 -14.72
CA LEU A 68 -0.23 4.59 -14.50
C LEU A 68 1.07 5.29 -14.13
N ARG A 69 1.35 6.43 -14.75
CA ARG A 69 2.54 7.23 -14.51
C ARG A 69 2.18 8.67 -14.17
N PHE A 70 2.65 9.16 -13.03
CA PHE A 70 2.53 10.56 -12.59
C PHE A 70 3.58 10.87 -11.53
N ASP A 71 3.95 12.15 -11.36
CA ASP A 71 4.86 12.62 -10.28
C ASP A 71 6.12 11.76 -10.05
N ALA A 72 6.74 11.33 -11.15
CA ALA A 72 7.89 10.42 -11.18
C ALA A 72 7.65 8.99 -10.65
N HIS A 73 6.41 8.63 -10.30
CA HIS A 73 5.99 7.25 -10.06
C HIS A 73 5.63 6.53 -11.35
N GLU A 74 5.99 5.26 -11.43
CA GLU A 74 5.58 4.34 -12.49
C GLU A 74 4.89 3.14 -11.84
N LEU A 75 3.57 3.18 -11.84
CA LEU A 75 2.72 2.25 -11.10
C LEU A 75 2.18 1.15 -12.01
N LEU A 76 2.27 -0.08 -11.52
CA LEU A 76 1.57 -1.24 -12.05
C LEU A 76 0.41 -1.56 -11.10
N ILE A 77 -0.82 -1.47 -11.59
CA ILE A 77 -2.03 -1.69 -10.80
C ILE A 77 -2.66 -3.00 -11.25
N ILE A 78 -2.99 -3.86 -10.29
CA ILE A 78 -3.59 -5.18 -10.51
C ILE A 78 -4.92 -5.23 -9.78
N HIS A 79 -6.00 -5.27 -10.54
CA HIS A 79 -7.37 -5.37 -10.05
C HIS A 79 -7.74 -6.84 -9.98
N LEU A 80 -7.88 -7.38 -8.76
CA LEU A 80 -8.39 -8.72 -8.49
C LEU A 80 -9.76 -8.62 -7.79
N PRO A 81 -10.57 -9.69 -7.77
CA PRO A 81 -11.90 -9.66 -7.16
C PRO A 81 -11.91 -9.22 -5.69
N ARG A 82 -10.87 -9.59 -4.93
CA ARG A 82 -10.75 -9.31 -3.48
C ARG A 82 -9.68 -8.28 -3.09
N HIS A 83 -8.81 -7.87 -4.00
CA HIS A 83 -7.68 -6.98 -3.69
C HIS A 83 -7.33 -6.13 -4.90
N VAL A 84 -6.83 -4.92 -4.68
CA VAL A 84 -6.13 -4.15 -5.71
C VAL A 84 -4.68 -3.97 -5.26
N LEU A 85 -3.76 -4.55 -6.02
CA LEU A 85 -2.33 -4.55 -5.71
C LEU A 85 -1.65 -3.50 -6.57
N VAL A 86 -0.78 -2.69 -5.97
CA VAL A 86 -0.01 -1.69 -6.70
C VAL A 86 1.47 -1.92 -6.45
N TYR A 87 2.22 -2.00 -7.54
CA TYR A 87 3.67 -2.00 -7.54
C TYR A 87 4.19 -0.67 -8.06
N ASP A 88 5.15 -0.08 -7.35
CA ASP A 88 5.81 1.15 -7.78
C ASP A 88 7.25 0.84 -8.23
N ALA A 89 7.50 0.92 -9.53
CA ALA A 89 8.84 0.67 -10.07
C ALA A 89 9.86 1.71 -9.64
N SER A 90 9.45 2.98 -9.52
CA SER A 90 10.34 4.09 -9.16
C SER A 90 10.87 3.98 -7.74
N SER A 91 10.07 3.42 -6.83
CA SER A 91 10.44 3.20 -5.42
C SER A 91 11.14 1.86 -5.17
N SER A 92 11.27 1.00 -6.20
CA SER A 92 11.71 -0.39 -6.04
C SER A 92 13.22 -0.62 -6.17
N ALA A 93 14.04 0.43 -6.12
CA ALA A 93 15.50 0.34 -6.21
C ALA A 93 16.12 -0.55 -5.10
N ASN A 94 15.53 -0.54 -3.90
CA ASN A 94 15.97 -1.34 -2.74
C ASN A 94 15.15 -2.62 -2.54
N GLY A 95 14.45 -3.06 -3.58
CA GLY A 95 13.58 -4.24 -3.57
C GLY A 95 12.12 -3.90 -3.82
N PRO A 96 11.28 -4.89 -4.17
CA PRO A 96 9.93 -4.65 -4.67
C PRO A 96 9.03 -3.94 -3.66
N GLN A 97 8.56 -2.75 -4.01
CA GLN A 97 7.61 -1.97 -3.21
C GLN A 97 6.19 -2.23 -3.69
N TRP A 98 5.36 -2.76 -2.78
CA TRP A 98 3.97 -3.09 -3.04
C TRP A 98 3.06 -2.50 -1.98
N CYS A 99 1.90 -2.01 -2.39
CA CYS A 99 0.81 -1.68 -1.49
C CYS A 99 -0.51 -2.32 -1.96
N VAL A 100 -1.48 -2.37 -1.06
CA VAL A 100 -2.84 -2.83 -1.34
C VAL A 100 -3.76 -1.62 -1.22
N LEU A 101 -4.44 -1.26 -2.30
CA LEU A 101 -5.44 -0.20 -2.28
C LEU A 101 -6.77 -0.73 -1.76
N LYS A 102 -7.49 0.15 -1.06
CA LYS A 102 -8.82 -0.12 -0.52
C LYS A 102 -9.71 1.11 -0.54
N THR A 103 -11.01 0.88 -0.34
CA THR A 103 -12.02 1.94 -0.23
C THR A 103 -12.63 1.89 1.17
N GLY A 104 -12.82 3.03 1.80
CA GLY A 104 -13.52 3.16 3.07
C GLY A 104 -12.68 2.70 4.26
N LEU A 105 -13.34 1.98 5.16
CA LEU A 105 -12.75 1.45 6.38
C LEU A 105 -12.64 -0.08 6.24
N TYR A 106 -11.67 -0.71 6.91
CA TYR A 106 -11.45 -2.16 6.87
C TYR A 106 -10.89 -2.66 5.54
N ASP A 107 -11.39 -3.76 4.98
CA ASP A 107 -10.78 -4.51 3.88
C ASP A 107 -11.60 -4.47 2.58
N ASP A 108 -12.46 -3.45 2.44
CA ASP A 108 -13.25 -3.24 1.23
C ASP A 108 -12.37 -2.93 0.01
N VAL A 109 -12.68 -3.54 -1.12
CA VAL A 109 -11.86 -3.48 -2.33
C VAL A 109 -11.81 -2.07 -2.91
N TYR A 110 -10.65 -1.67 -3.42
CA TYR A 110 -10.50 -0.39 -4.10
C TYR A 110 -11.40 -0.28 -5.33
N ARG A 111 -12.17 0.81 -5.40
CA ARG A 111 -13.26 1.00 -6.35
C ARG A 111 -12.82 1.54 -7.71
N ALA A 112 -11.80 2.39 -7.76
CA ALA A 112 -11.40 2.98 -9.04
C ALA A 112 -10.72 1.94 -9.95
N ILE A 113 -10.93 2.10 -11.25
CA ILE A 113 -10.41 1.26 -12.35
C ILE A 113 -10.36 2.10 -13.63
N ASP A 114 -9.67 1.64 -14.66
CA ASP A 114 -9.62 2.26 -15.99
C ASP A 114 -9.04 3.69 -15.91
N PHE A 115 -7.81 3.78 -15.39
CA PHE A 115 -7.11 5.06 -15.22
C PHE A 115 -6.62 5.60 -16.56
N ILE A 116 -7.03 6.83 -16.89
CA ILE A 116 -6.70 7.49 -18.16
C ILE A 116 -6.24 8.91 -17.88
N TYR A 117 -5.16 9.31 -18.55
CA TYR A 117 -4.74 10.72 -18.57
C TYR A 117 -5.43 11.44 -19.73
N GLU A 118 -6.41 12.29 -19.41
CA GLU A 118 -7.15 13.09 -20.38
C GLU A 118 -7.38 14.51 -19.85
N GLY A 119 -7.23 15.53 -20.71
CA GLY A 119 -7.57 16.91 -20.35
C GLY A 119 -6.75 17.48 -19.18
N ASN A 120 -5.45 17.13 -19.11
CA ASN A 120 -4.53 17.49 -18.02
C ASN A 120 -4.92 16.93 -16.64
N GLN A 121 -5.73 15.88 -16.60
CA GLN A 121 -6.16 15.23 -15.37
C GLN A 121 -6.14 13.70 -15.54
N ILE A 122 -5.98 12.98 -14.43
CA ILE A 122 -6.19 11.53 -14.40
C ILE A 122 -7.64 11.28 -14.02
N THR A 123 -8.37 10.63 -14.92
CA THR A 123 -9.75 10.16 -14.71
C THR A 123 -9.77 8.65 -14.50
N CYS A 124 -10.81 8.16 -13.85
CA CYS A 124 -11.03 6.73 -13.64
C CYS A 124 -12.53 6.39 -13.72
N GLY A 125 -12.84 5.14 -14.01
CA GLY A 125 -14.14 4.54 -13.76
C GLY A 125 -14.31 4.07 -12.32
N ASP A 126 -15.52 3.63 -11.99
CA ASP A 126 -15.86 3.02 -10.70
C ASP A 126 -16.43 1.62 -10.89
N LYS A 127 -15.96 0.65 -10.10
CA LYS A 127 -16.39 -0.75 -10.18
C LYS A 127 -17.81 -1.01 -9.68
N LEU A 128 -18.39 -0.13 -8.87
CA LEU A 128 -19.65 -0.35 -8.16
C LEU A 128 -20.78 0.55 -8.66
N GLU A 129 -20.47 1.80 -8.98
CA GLU A 129 -21.44 2.82 -9.40
C GLU A 129 -21.16 3.28 -10.84
N SER A 130 -22.20 3.69 -11.56
CA SER A 130 -22.07 4.22 -12.92
C SER A 130 -21.62 5.68 -12.92
N VAL A 131 -20.45 5.94 -12.33
CA VAL A 131 -19.85 7.28 -12.19
C VAL A 131 -18.40 7.26 -12.67
N THR A 132 -17.92 8.42 -13.11
CA THR A 132 -16.50 8.64 -13.43
C THR A 132 -15.86 9.47 -12.33
N GLY A 133 -14.69 9.02 -11.86
CA GLY A 133 -13.86 9.70 -10.88
C GLY A 133 -12.77 10.56 -11.51
N LYS A 134 -12.23 11.44 -10.68
CA LYS A 134 -11.09 12.31 -10.99
C LYS A 134 -10.09 12.18 -9.86
N LEU A 135 -8.84 11.83 -10.19
CA LEU A 135 -7.78 11.75 -9.19
C LEU A 135 -7.43 13.17 -8.74
N GLN A 136 -7.34 13.34 -7.42
CA GLN A 136 -6.88 14.54 -6.75
C GLN A 136 -5.68 14.18 -5.86
N PHE A 137 -4.66 15.04 -5.84
CA PHE A 137 -3.40 14.79 -5.15
C PHE A 137 -3.32 15.46 -3.77
N ASP A 138 -4.28 16.32 -3.45
CA ASP A 138 -4.33 17.15 -2.25
C ASP A 138 -5.38 16.68 -1.23
N ILE A 139 -5.98 15.50 -1.45
CA ILE A 139 -6.91 14.85 -0.52
C ILE A 139 -6.67 13.34 -0.48
N SER A 140 -7.14 12.68 0.57
CA SER A 140 -7.18 11.21 0.65
C SER A 140 -8.60 10.67 0.67
N SER A 141 -9.64 11.51 0.69
CA SER A 141 -11.03 11.04 0.63
C SER A 141 -11.38 10.43 -0.73
N GLN A 142 -12.21 9.38 -0.70
CA GLN A 142 -12.89 8.86 -1.87
C GLN A 142 -14.39 9.15 -1.72
N TYR A 143 -14.99 9.83 -2.70
CA TYR A 143 -16.40 10.23 -2.68
C TYR A 143 -16.82 10.95 -1.38
N ASP A 144 -16.00 11.92 -0.95
CA ASP A 144 -16.17 12.69 0.29
C ASP A 144 -16.22 11.85 1.58
N LYS A 145 -15.87 10.56 1.53
CA LYS A 145 -15.79 9.69 2.70
C LYS A 145 -14.36 9.59 3.20
N GLN A 146 -14.21 9.48 4.52
CA GLN A 146 -12.92 9.19 5.14
C GLN A 146 -12.39 7.84 4.67
N GLN A 147 -11.08 7.76 4.46
CA GLN A 147 -10.39 6.54 4.09
C GLN A 147 -9.45 6.11 5.21
N GLU A 148 -9.25 4.80 5.31
CA GLU A 148 -8.31 4.20 6.25
C GLU A 148 -6.98 3.88 5.56
N HIS A 149 -5.88 4.31 6.20
CA HIS A 149 -4.51 3.98 5.80
C HIS A 149 -3.87 3.13 6.88
N LEU A 150 -3.28 2.00 6.49
CA LEU A 150 -2.60 1.07 7.38
C LEU A 150 -1.15 0.91 6.95
N LEU A 151 -0.23 1.12 7.88
CA LEU A 151 1.19 0.89 7.69
C LEU A 151 1.69 -0.02 8.80
N PHE A 152 2.60 -0.92 8.44
CA PHE A 152 3.21 -1.88 9.35
C PHE A 152 4.72 -1.73 9.25
N THR A 153 5.37 -1.52 10.39
CA THR A 153 6.83 -1.53 10.43
C THR A 153 7.33 -2.98 10.39
N PRO A 154 8.55 -3.22 9.88
CA PRO A 154 9.24 -4.48 10.13
C PRO A 154 9.35 -4.76 11.63
N LEU A 155 9.47 -6.04 11.98
CA LEU A 155 9.91 -6.43 13.31
C LEU A 155 11.41 -6.16 13.41
N PHE A 156 11.81 -5.26 14.30
CA PHE A 156 13.21 -5.02 14.59
C PHE A 156 13.60 -5.64 15.95
N LYS A 157 14.87 -6.01 16.07
CA LYS A 157 15.43 -6.61 17.29
C LYS A 157 15.69 -5.54 18.33
N ALA A 158 15.23 -5.78 19.53
CA ALA A 158 15.38 -4.99 20.74
C ALA A 158 15.54 -5.96 21.94
N ASP A 159 16.65 -6.70 21.93
CA ASP A 159 16.90 -7.79 22.88
C ASP A 159 17.09 -7.24 24.30
N ASN A 160 16.14 -7.55 25.19
CA ASN A 160 16.11 -7.07 26.58
C ASN A 160 16.24 -5.54 26.75
N ALA A 161 15.91 -4.80 25.71
CA ALA A 161 16.10 -3.35 25.64
C ALA A 161 14.89 -2.59 26.19
N ARG A 162 15.09 -1.32 26.54
CA ARG A 162 14.01 -0.43 26.95
C ARG A 162 13.70 0.54 25.82
N VAL A 163 12.46 0.50 25.32
CA VAL A 163 11.99 1.42 24.29
C VAL A 163 11.30 2.61 24.96
N PHE A 164 11.87 3.80 24.77
CA PHE A 164 11.36 5.02 25.38
C PHE A 164 10.19 5.61 24.60
N ASP A 165 10.38 5.79 23.30
CA ASP A 165 9.37 6.34 22.41
C ASP A 165 9.52 5.81 20.98
N LEU A 166 8.38 5.84 20.29
CA LEU A 166 8.25 5.73 18.85
C LEU A 166 7.84 7.11 18.34
N GLU A 167 8.52 7.57 17.31
CA GLU A 167 8.20 8.78 16.58
C GLU A 167 7.82 8.44 15.15
N VAL A 168 6.73 9.05 14.68
CA VAL A 168 6.35 9.03 13.27
C VAL A 168 6.50 10.44 12.74
N GLU A 169 7.37 10.63 11.77
CA GLU A 169 7.54 11.91 11.10
C GLU A 169 6.41 12.13 10.10
N SER A 170 5.78 13.29 10.19
CA SER A 170 4.68 13.69 9.32
C SER A 170 4.68 15.21 9.12
N SER A 171 4.23 15.66 7.96
CA SER A 171 3.95 17.09 7.74
C SER A 171 2.69 17.51 8.49
N THR A 172 2.87 18.02 9.71
CA THR A 172 1.77 18.55 10.55
C THR A 172 1.44 20.00 10.17
N GLY A 173 0.28 20.52 10.60
CA GLY A 173 -0.17 21.90 10.35
C GLY A 173 -0.85 22.15 9.01
N VAL A 174 -0.77 21.21 8.04
CA VAL A 174 -1.33 21.36 6.69
C VAL A 174 -2.84 21.06 6.64
N ALA A 175 -3.31 20.11 7.45
CA ALA A 175 -4.73 19.77 7.48
C ALA A 175 -5.52 20.83 8.26
N GLN A 176 -6.68 21.21 7.73
CA GLN A 176 -7.62 22.10 8.43
C GLN A 176 -8.35 21.41 9.59
N TYR A 177 -8.14 20.09 9.78
CA TYR A 177 -8.80 19.28 10.79
C TYR A 177 -7.76 18.56 11.65
N ALA A 178 -8.10 18.37 12.93
CA ALA A 178 -7.31 17.57 13.84
C ALA A 178 -7.49 16.08 13.51
N ASP A 179 -6.51 15.53 12.79
CA ASP A 179 -6.48 14.11 12.46
C ASP A 179 -5.82 13.30 13.56
N ARG A 180 -6.41 12.14 13.84
CA ARG A 180 -5.93 11.20 14.85
C ARG A 180 -5.30 10.00 14.18
N LEU A 181 -4.19 9.55 14.77
CA LEU A 181 -3.47 8.37 14.37
C LEU A 181 -3.56 7.35 15.50
N PHE A 182 -3.74 6.09 15.12
CA PHE A 182 -3.82 4.97 16.02
C PHE A 182 -2.54 4.15 15.91
N LEU A 183 -1.83 3.99 17.04
CA LEU A 183 -0.62 3.18 17.13
C LEU A 183 -0.86 1.94 17.96
N SER A 184 -0.35 0.82 17.49
CA SER A 184 -0.30 -0.41 18.29
C SER A 184 1.02 -1.12 18.07
N ALA A 185 1.47 -1.86 19.08
CA ALA A 185 2.70 -2.62 19.03
C ALA A 185 2.41 -4.11 18.94
N THR A 186 3.35 -4.85 18.34
CA THR A 186 3.37 -6.31 18.29
C THR A 186 4.77 -6.82 18.63
N THR A 187 4.86 -8.00 19.22
CA THR A 187 6.14 -8.72 19.46
C THR A 187 6.29 -9.97 18.59
N ASP A 188 5.21 -10.40 17.93
CA ASP A 188 5.14 -11.61 17.12
C ASP A 188 4.84 -11.34 15.63
N GLY A 189 4.46 -10.11 15.28
CA GLY A 189 4.09 -9.70 13.91
C GLY A 189 2.68 -10.11 13.50
N ILE A 190 1.92 -10.76 14.39
CA ILE A 190 0.59 -11.30 14.10
C ILE A 190 -0.45 -10.60 14.98
N ASN A 191 -0.21 -10.54 16.29
CA ASN A 191 -1.13 -9.98 17.26
C ASN A 191 -0.67 -8.58 17.65
N TYR A 192 -1.55 -7.60 17.41
CA TYR A 192 -1.32 -6.21 17.79
C TYR A 192 -2.08 -5.90 19.07
N GLY A 193 -1.41 -5.21 19.99
CA GLY A 193 -2.02 -4.76 21.24
C GLY A 193 -3.08 -3.67 21.03
N ARG A 194 -3.62 -3.16 22.13
CA ARG A 194 -4.61 -2.08 22.13
C ARG A 194 -4.07 -0.84 21.41
N GLU A 195 -4.86 -0.33 20.47
CA GLU A 195 -4.57 0.92 19.76
C GLU A 195 -4.56 2.11 20.73
N GLN A 196 -3.45 2.83 20.73
CA GLN A 196 -3.27 4.12 21.39
C GLN A 196 -3.58 5.22 20.38
N MET A 197 -4.51 6.08 20.75
CA MET A 197 -4.90 7.23 19.95
C MET A 197 -3.94 8.38 20.25
N ILE A 198 -3.32 8.91 19.21
CA ILE A 198 -2.40 10.05 19.28
C ILE A 198 -2.88 11.11 18.31
N ASP A 199 -2.92 12.36 18.76
CA ASP A 199 -3.22 13.50 17.91
C ASP A 199 -2.05 13.71 16.96
N ALA A 200 -2.26 13.45 15.67
CA ALA A 200 -1.23 13.52 14.66
C ALA A 200 -1.17 14.88 13.98
N ASN A 201 -2.31 15.58 13.90
CA ASN A 201 -2.37 16.89 13.26
C ASN A 201 -3.17 17.90 14.06
N GLU A 202 -2.83 19.18 13.89
CA GLU A 202 -3.57 20.32 14.42
C GLU A 202 -3.34 21.53 13.50
N PRO A 203 -4.39 22.28 13.13
CA PRO A 203 -4.25 23.39 12.18
C PRO A 203 -3.19 24.40 12.64
N PHE A 204 -2.30 24.80 11.71
CA PHE A 204 -1.23 25.79 11.94
C PHE A 204 -0.15 25.40 12.96
N VAL A 205 -0.11 24.14 13.40
CA VAL A 205 0.97 23.63 14.27
C VAL A 205 1.90 22.74 13.46
N TYR A 206 2.88 23.36 12.80
CA TYR A 206 3.84 22.67 11.91
C TYR A 206 4.96 21.92 12.64
N ASP A 207 5.25 22.32 13.89
CA ASP A 207 6.31 21.71 14.73
C ASP A 207 5.77 20.58 15.63
N LYS A 208 4.55 20.08 15.37
CA LYS A 208 3.95 19.03 16.19
C LYS A 208 4.62 17.69 15.89
N ARG A 209 5.08 17.02 16.95
CA ARG A 209 5.71 15.70 16.87
C ARG A 209 4.73 14.61 17.24
N VAL A 210 4.60 13.58 16.40
CA VAL A 210 3.73 12.42 16.65
C VAL A 210 4.51 11.37 17.42
N LEU A 211 4.37 11.38 18.74
CA LEU A 211 5.17 10.57 19.66
C LEU A 211 4.33 9.62 20.51
N TRP A 212 4.61 8.32 20.43
CA TRP A 212 4.16 7.36 21.45
C TRP A 212 5.23 7.18 22.52
N ARG A 213 5.00 7.78 23.68
CA ARG A 213 5.93 7.70 24.83
C ARG A 213 5.65 6.49 25.71
N ARG A 214 6.69 6.04 26.41
CA ARG A 214 6.68 5.00 27.45
C ARG A 214 6.20 3.64 26.94
N ILE A 215 6.76 3.20 25.82
CA ILE A 215 6.48 1.86 25.26
C ILE A 215 6.90 0.75 26.23
N GLY A 216 8.08 0.88 26.83
CA GLY A 216 8.53 0.02 27.93
C GLY A 216 9.56 -1.02 27.51
N ARG A 217 9.65 -2.10 28.29
CA ARG A 217 10.67 -3.15 28.10
C ARG A 217 10.27 -4.12 27.00
N VAL A 218 11.16 -4.34 26.04
CA VAL A 218 11.02 -5.34 24.99
C VAL A 218 11.94 -6.52 25.29
N ARG A 219 11.43 -7.73 25.08
CA ARG A 219 12.21 -8.96 25.35
C ARG A 219 13.13 -9.32 24.20
N LYS A 220 12.64 -9.22 22.97
CA LYS A 220 13.32 -9.69 21.77
C LYS A 220 13.07 -8.82 20.56
N ASN A 221 11.83 -8.82 20.05
CA ASN A 221 11.45 -8.05 18.87
C ASN A 221 10.25 -7.16 19.20
N ILE A 222 10.14 -6.06 18.47
CA ILE A 222 8.95 -5.22 18.46
C ILE A 222 8.71 -4.70 17.04
N GLY A 223 7.45 -4.50 16.69
CA GLY A 223 7.01 -3.80 15.49
C GLY A 223 5.75 -3.01 15.79
N PHE A 224 5.35 -2.14 14.87
CA PHE A 224 4.26 -1.21 15.06
C PHE A 224 3.30 -1.23 13.88
N LYS A 225 2.01 -1.07 14.20
CA LYS A 225 0.96 -0.77 13.24
C LYS A 225 0.53 0.67 13.44
N VAL A 226 0.57 1.43 12.36
CA VAL A 226 0.15 2.82 12.22
C VAL A 226 -1.15 2.81 11.42
N ARG A 227 -2.21 3.35 12.01
CA ARG A 227 -3.52 3.44 11.37
C ARG A 227 -3.99 4.89 11.37
N VAL A 228 -4.34 5.42 10.21
CA VAL A 228 -4.84 6.78 10.03
C VAL A 228 -6.21 6.71 9.37
N ILE A 229 -7.17 7.47 9.88
CA ILE A 229 -8.51 7.60 9.27
C ILE A 229 -8.74 9.09 9.02
N THR A 230 -8.75 9.50 7.75
CA THR A 230 -8.83 10.92 7.40
C THR A 230 -9.44 11.15 6.00
N ARG A 231 -9.79 12.41 5.73
CA ARG A 231 -10.04 12.95 4.38
C ARG A 231 -8.85 13.75 3.86
N SER A 232 -8.02 14.26 4.76
CA SER A 232 -6.83 15.07 4.47
C SER A 232 -5.70 14.20 3.90
N PRO A 233 -4.72 14.78 3.19
CA PRO A 233 -3.51 14.09 2.78
C PRO A 233 -2.79 13.40 3.94
N VAL A 234 -2.35 12.17 3.71
CA VAL A 234 -1.48 11.43 4.65
C VAL A 234 -0.03 11.56 4.22
N THR A 235 0.76 12.31 4.98
CA THR A 235 2.15 12.69 4.65
C THR A 235 3.16 12.08 5.62
N LEU A 236 3.17 10.76 5.77
CA LEU A 236 4.12 10.06 6.65
C LEU A 236 5.45 9.84 5.92
N SER A 237 6.57 10.22 6.54
CA SER A 237 7.89 10.19 5.89
C SER A 237 8.91 9.27 6.55
N ASP A 238 8.93 9.21 7.88
CA ASP A 238 9.88 8.38 8.62
C ASP A 238 9.27 7.83 9.92
N CYS A 239 9.92 6.80 10.47
CA CYS A 239 9.51 6.11 11.68
C CYS A 239 10.75 5.72 12.49
N SER A 240 10.97 6.40 13.62
CA SER A 240 12.15 6.20 14.45
C SER A 240 11.79 5.77 15.87
N VAL A 241 12.70 5.03 16.51
CA VAL A 241 12.49 4.46 17.84
C VAL A 241 13.72 4.73 18.69
N ARG A 242 13.50 5.22 19.91
CA ARG A 242 14.60 5.46 20.87
C ARG A 242 14.70 4.32 21.86
N ILE A 243 15.87 3.69 21.90
CA ILE A 243 16.15 2.47 22.66
C ILE A 243 17.35 2.70 23.59
N GLU A 244 17.29 2.10 24.79
CA GLU A 244 18.41 1.89 25.72
C GLU A 244 19.00 0.48 25.59
#